data_AF-A0A4V3WVV9-F1
#
_entry.id   AF-A0A4V3WVV9-F1
#
_cell.length_a   1.000
_cell.length_b   1.000
_cell.length_c   1.000
_cell.angle_alpha   90.00
_cell.angle_beta   90.00
_cell.angle_gamma   90.00
#
_symmetry.space_group_name_H-M   'P 1'
#
loop_
_entity.id
_entity.type
_entity.pdbx_description
1 polymer ?
#
loop_
_entity_poly.entity_id
_entity_poly.type
_entity_poly.pdbx_seq_one_letter_code
_entity_poly.pdbx_strand_id
1 'polypeptide(L)'
;MSQADCNNKPKLNMGVLNDVSGVIVYHVVRIPKRQYEVNEPFEFPISERDFSSAPSYKQEAENLLEQARLNEFPEYPSRKDCLFVARNREDMDAWIHYKYRDDCDFVLYKILLEKGKLIWLDTEWYEGAAELLAPDNIVLTHNKTLPECISNYWNGVPYRKNGYGLIEGLFYGTAKILSKDKYQIRNRKIIKA
;
A
#
# COMPACT_ATOMS: atom_id res chain seq x y z
N MET A 1 11.72 17.88 -34.37
CA MET A 1 10.98 16.89 -33.56
C MET A 1 11.31 17.17 -32.11
N SER A 2 10.37 17.77 -31.38
CA SER A 2 10.59 18.28 -30.02
C SER A 2 10.65 17.16 -28.99
N GLN A 3 11.68 17.21 -28.12
CA GLN A 3 11.80 16.46 -26.88
C GLN A 3 10.70 16.87 -25.89
N ALA A 4 9.49 16.36 -26.09
CA ALA A 4 8.38 16.57 -25.18
C ALA A 4 7.78 15.23 -24.74
N ASP A 5 8.61 14.36 -24.17
CA ASP A 5 8.15 13.12 -23.53
C ASP A 5 9.15 12.75 -22.44
N CYS A 6 8.95 13.20 -21.19
CA CYS A 6 9.58 12.62 -19.99
C CYS A 6 9.09 13.17 -18.63
N ASN A 7 8.34 14.28 -18.57
CA ASN A 7 8.07 14.96 -17.29
C ASN A 7 6.62 14.94 -16.77
N ASN A 8 5.69 14.23 -17.41
CA ASN A 8 4.35 14.02 -16.82
C ASN A 8 4.32 12.76 -15.97
N LYS A 9 5.13 12.72 -14.90
CA LYS A 9 4.75 11.90 -13.74
C LYS A 9 3.70 12.73 -13.01
N PRO A 10 2.42 12.32 -12.94
CA PRO A 10 1.49 13.01 -12.07
C PRO A 10 2.08 12.91 -10.66
N LYS A 11 2.46 14.05 -10.08
CA LYS A 11 2.69 14.16 -8.64
C LYS A 11 1.31 13.94 -8.01
N LEU A 12 0.91 12.69 -7.84
CA LEU A 12 -0.29 12.35 -7.10
C LEU A 12 0.02 12.70 -5.64
N ASN A 13 -0.65 13.74 -5.16
CA ASN A 13 -0.46 14.26 -3.81
C ASN A 13 -0.92 13.21 -2.80
N MET A 14 -0.16 13.08 -1.71
CA MET A 14 -0.55 12.23 -0.58
C MET A 14 -1.81 12.79 0.08
N GLY A 15 -2.67 11.91 0.61
CA GLY A 15 -3.90 12.33 1.30
C GLY A 15 -4.94 12.95 0.38
N VAL A 16 -4.76 12.86 -0.94
CA VAL A 16 -5.72 13.35 -1.93
C VAL A 16 -6.32 12.15 -2.66
N LEU A 17 -7.65 12.07 -2.65
CA LEU A 17 -8.38 11.09 -3.44
C LEU A 17 -8.35 11.48 -4.92
N ASN A 18 -7.97 10.54 -5.78
CA ASN A 18 -7.91 10.73 -7.23
C ASN A 18 -8.82 9.73 -7.92
N ASP A 19 -9.66 10.22 -8.84
CA ASP A 19 -10.23 9.38 -9.88
C ASP A 19 -9.12 9.04 -10.88
N VAL A 20 -8.92 7.75 -11.15
CA VAL A 20 -7.84 7.27 -12.01
C VAL A 20 -8.38 6.47 -13.18
N SER A 21 -7.75 6.66 -14.32
CA SER A 21 -7.93 5.85 -15.53
C SER A 21 -6.62 5.85 -16.31
N GLY A 22 -6.15 4.67 -16.72
CA GLY A 22 -4.91 4.51 -17.49
C GLY A 22 -3.63 4.63 -16.66
N VAL A 23 -3.69 4.48 -15.34
CA VAL A 23 -2.52 4.60 -14.45
C VAL A 23 -1.84 3.24 -14.27
N ILE A 24 -0.52 3.18 -14.42
CA ILE A 24 0.26 1.97 -14.17
C ILE A 24 0.80 1.97 -12.74
N VAL A 25 0.60 0.86 -12.03
CA VAL A 25 1.05 0.64 -10.65
C VAL A 25 1.61 -0.76 -10.46
N TYR A 26 2.13 -1.03 -9.27
CA TYR A 26 2.76 -2.30 -8.92
C TYR A 26 2.08 -2.92 -7.70
N HIS A 27 1.97 -4.25 -7.68
CA HIS A 27 1.47 -5.02 -6.54
C HIS A 27 2.30 -6.27 -6.33
N VAL A 28 2.43 -6.75 -5.08
CA VAL A 28 3.22 -7.92 -4.74
C VAL A 28 2.45 -8.92 -3.88
N VAL A 29 2.57 -10.20 -4.24
CA VAL A 29 1.90 -11.33 -3.59
C VAL A 29 2.94 -12.36 -3.16
N ARG A 30 2.92 -12.77 -1.89
CA ARG A 30 3.82 -13.81 -1.35
C ARG A 30 3.30 -15.21 -1.72
N ILE A 31 4.16 -16.11 -2.18
CA ILE A 31 3.83 -17.51 -2.43
C ILE A 31 3.77 -18.24 -1.07
N PRO A 32 2.76 -19.10 -0.81
CA PRO A 32 1.85 -19.74 -1.76
C PRO A 32 0.45 -19.10 -1.90
N LYS A 33 0.28 -17.79 -1.63
CA LYS A 33 -1.03 -17.14 -1.83
C LYS A 33 -1.50 -17.24 -3.29
N ARG A 34 -2.83 -17.09 -3.48
CA ARG A 34 -3.49 -17.12 -4.80
C ARG A 34 -2.78 -16.18 -5.76
N GLN A 35 -2.50 -16.68 -6.97
CA GLN A 35 -1.90 -15.91 -8.04
C GLN A 35 -2.98 -15.50 -9.05
N TYR A 36 -2.75 -14.38 -9.74
CA TYR A 36 -3.66 -13.87 -10.76
C TYR A 36 -3.06 -14.08 -12.14
N GLU A 37 -3.92 -14.26 -13.14
CA GLU A 37 -3.49 -14.42 -14.53
C GLU A 37 -3.38 -13.09 -15.25
N VAL A 38 -2.52 -13.07 -16.27
CA VAL A 38 -2.26 -11.87 -17.07
C VAL A 38 -3.44 -11.67 -18.02
N ASN A 39 -3.79 -10.40 -18.28
CA ASN A 39 -4.86 -9.98 -19.19
C ASN A 39 -6.30 -10.28 -18.78
N GLU A 40 -6.56 -10.84 -17.61
CA GLU A 40 -7.91 -10.93 -17.07
C GLU A 40 -8.23 -9.65 -16.27
N PRO A 41 -9.31 -8.93 -16.62
CA PRO A 41 -9.82 -7.86 -15.78
C PRO A 41 -10.32 -8.43 -14.44
N PHE A 42 -10.10 -7.71 -13.36
CA PHE A 42 -10.65 -8.04 -12.05
C PHE A 42 -11.19 -6.79 -11.36
N GLU A 43 -12.27 -6.99 -10.61
CA GLU A 43 -12.85 -5.97 -9.73
C GLU A 43 -12.40 -6.24 -8.29
N PHE A 44 -12.12 -5.16 -7.57
CA PHE A 44 -11.82 -5.21 -6.14
C PHE A 44 -13.09 -5.27 -5.28
N PRO A 45 -13.03 -5.95 -4.12
CA PRO A 45 -11.84 -6.41 -3.41
C PRO A 45 -11.28 -7.76 -3.88
N ILE A 46 -9.99 -7.76 -4.20
CA ILE A 46 -9.12 -8.90 -3.97
C ILE A 46 -8.53 -8.74 -2.56
N SER A 47 -9.29 -9.11 -1.54
CA SER A 47 -8.82 -9.07 -0.16
C SER A 47 -7.68 -10.09 0.04
N GLU A 48 -6.43 -9.67 -0.12
CA GLU A 48 -5.25 -10.49 0.22
C GLU A 48 -4.74 -10.28 1.65
N ARG A 49 -5.07 -9.14 2.26
CA ARG A 49 -4.83 -8.90 3.67
C ARG A 49 -6.03 -9.41 4.45
N ASP A 50 -6.04 -10.72 4.68
CA ASP A 50 -6.86 -11.29 5.74
C ASP A 50 -6.29 -10.86 7.09
N PHE A 51 -6.76 -9.72 7.59
CA PHE A 51 -6.40 -9.21 8.91
C PHE A 51 -6.94 -10.08 10.04
N SER A 52 -7.86 -11.02 9.80
CA SER A 52 -8.35 -11.92 10.85
C SER A 52 -7.22 -12.78 11.44
N SER A 53 -6.18 -13.05 10.64
CA SER A 53 -4.97 -13.77 11.05
C SER A 53 -3.88 -12.86 11.65
N ALA A 54 -4.04 -11.54 11.59
CA ALA A 54 -3.08 -10.60 12.14
C ALA A 54 -3.18 -10.54 13.68
N PRO A 55 -2.12 -10.14 14.41
CA PRO A 55 -2.20 -9.88 15.84
C PRO A 55 -3.35 -8.92 16.18
N SER A 56 -4.01 -9.12 17.33
CA SER A 56 -5.21 -8.35 17.74
C SER A 56 -5.00 -6.84 17.71
N TYR A 57 -3.82 -6.34 18.08
CA TYR A 57 -3.50 -4.91 18.03
C TYR A 57 -3.45 -4.34 16.61
N LYS A 58 -3.04 -5.14 15.60
CA LYS A 58 -3.09 -4.74 14.19
C LYS A 58 -4.53 -4.71 13.68
N GLN A 59 -5.37 -5.64 14.14
CA GLN A 59 -6.81 -5.63 13.84
C GLN A 59 -7.48 -4.39 14.43
N GLU A 60 -7.12 -4.05 15.68
CA GLU A 60 -7.65 -2.86 16.34
C GLU A 60 -7.22 -1.56 15.63
N ALA A 61 -5.96 -1.47 15.20
CA ALA A 61 -5.52 -0.36 14.36
C ALA A 61 -6.37 -0.24 13.08
N GLU A 62 -6.61 -1.34 12.35
CA GLU A 62 -7.48 -1.32 11.16
C GLU A 62 -8.93 -0.89 11.49
N ASN A 63 -9.46 -1.28 12.65
CA ASN A 63 -10.79 -0.86 13.08
C ASN A 63 -10.85 0.65 13.35
N LEU A 64 -9.88 1.20 14.06
CA LEU A 64 -9.81 2.63 14.37
C LEU A 64 -9.58 3.47 13.11
N LEU A 65 -8.71 3.03 12.19
CA LEU A 65 -8.52 3.69 10.91
C LEU A 65 -9.80 3.66 10.07
N GLU A 66 -10.52 2.54 10.02
CA GLU A 66 -11.78 2.43 9.28
C GLU A 66 -12.89 3.31 9.90
N GLN A 67 -12.97 3.38 11.22
CA GLN A 67 -13.89 4.30 11.90
C GLN A 67 -13.59 5.76 11.57
N ALA A 68 -12.31 6.17 11.63
CA ALA A 68 -11.90 7.51 11.24
C ALA A 68 -12.21 7.81 9.77
N ARG A 69 -11.97 6.84 8.87
CA ARG A 69 -12.33 6.94 7.45
C ARG A 69 -13.82 7.17 7.27
N LEU A 70 -14.67 6.37 7.92
CA LEU A 70 -16.13 6.50 7.81
C LEU A 70 -16.64 7.86 8.32
N ASN A 71 -15.99 8.42 9.34
CA ASN A 71 -16.39 9.69 9.94
C ASN A 71 -15.92 10.91 9.15
N GLU A 72 -14.70 10.90 8.64
CA GLU A 72 -14.05 12.09 8.07
C GLU A 72 -13.84 12.01 6.55
N PHE A 73 -13.68 10.80 6.01
CA PHE A 73 -13.31 10.55 4.61
C PHE A 73 -14.10 9.38 3.98
N PRO A 74 -15.44 9.38 4.05
CA PRO A 74 -16.26 8.24 3.66
C PRO A 74 -16.07 7.82 2.19
N GLU A 75 -15.62 8.74 1.34
CA GLU A 75 -15.36 8.53 -0.07
C GLU A 75 -14.01 7.85 -0.39
N TYR A 76 -13.10 7.75 0.59
CA TYR A 76 -11.80 7.11 0.43
C TYR A 76 -11.94 5.57 0.40
N PRO A 77 -11.11 4.86 -0.37
CA PRO A 77 -11.06 3.40 -0.33
C PRO A 77 -10.81 2.88 1.08
N SER A 78 -11.55 1.84 1.49
CA SER A 78 -11.31 1.18 2.77
C SER A 78 -10.05 0.32 2.68
N ARG A 79 -9.19 0.36 3.70
CA ARG A 79 -8.04 -0.55 3.80
C ARG A 79 -8.45 -2.02 3.86
N LYS A 80 -9.68 -2.29 4.31
CA LYS A 80 -10.28 -3.64 4.39
C LYS A 80 -10.83 -4.10 3.05
N ASP A 81 -11.04 -3.18 2.11
CA ASP A 81 -11.67 -3.41 0.81
C ASP A 81 -10.97 -2.55 -0.26
N CYS A 82 -9.70 -2.86 -0.53
CA CYS A 82 -8.91 -2.20 -1.56
C CYS A 82 -7.77 -3.07 -2.08
N LEU A 83 -7.21 -2.67 -3.23
CA LEU A 83 -5.89 -3.09 -3.67
C LEU A 83 -4.82 -2.20 -3.06
N PHE A 84 -3.85 -2.81 -2.40
CA PHE A 84 -2.61 -2.17 -1.99
C PHE A 84 -1.63 -2.09 -3.15
N VAL A 85 -1.24 -0.89 -3.58
CA VAL A 85 -0.34 -0.68 -4.72
C VAL A 85 0.84 0.23 -4.39
N ALA A 86 1.89 0.15 -5.20
CA ALA A 86 2.99 1.10 -5.22
C ALA A 86 3.04 1.87 -6.55
N ARG A 87 3.50 3.12 -6.51
CA ARG A 87 3.54 4.01 -7.70
C ARG A 87 4.52 3.51 -8.75
N ASN A 88 5.62 2.92 -8.31
CA ASN A 88 6.74 2.53 -9.15
C ASN A 88 7.50 1.36 -8.53
N ARG A 89 8.55 0.90 -9.23
CA ARG A 89 9.37 -0.22 -8.78
C ARG A 89 10.19 0.08 -7.53
N GLU A 90 10.69 1.30 -7.37
CA GLU A 90 11.51 1.70 -6.20
C GLU A 90 10.67 1.67 -4.91
N ASP A 91 9.47 2.25 -4.95
CA ASP A 91 8.51 2.20 -3.84
C ASP A 91 8.14 0.74 -3.50
N MET A 92 7.98 -0.10 -4.53
CA MET A 92 7.67 -1.52 -4.35
C MET A 92 8.83 -2.30 -3.73
N ASP A 93 10.07 -2.06 -4.15
CA ASP A 93 11.23 -2.73 -3.58
C ASP A 93 11.42 -2.33 -2.10
N ALA A 94 11.17 -1.06 -1.76
CA ALA A 94 11.13 -0.61 -0.36
C ALA A 94 10.05 -1.36 0.45
N TRP A 95 8.86 -1.53 -0.12
CA TRP A 95 7.76 -2.30 0.46
C TRP A 95 8.11 -3.77 0.69
N ILE A 96 8.73 -4.39 -0.31
CA ILE A 96 9.16 -5.78 -0.26
C ILE A 96 10.15 -5.96 0.89
N HIS A 97 11.17 -5.11 0.99
CA HIS A 97 12.13 -5.15 2.09
C HIS A 97 11.51 -4.90 3.47
N TYR A 98 10.50 -4.04 3.53
CA TYR A 98 9.78 -3.77 4.77
C TYR A 98 8.92 -4.96 5.22
N LYS A 99 8.10 -5.49 4.30
CA LYS A 99 7.06 -6.49 4.56
C LYS A 99 7.61 -7.91 4.62
N TYR A 100 8.63 -8.22 3.82
CA TYR A 100 9.23 -9.54 3.72
C TYR A 100 10.66 -9.49 4.26
N ARG A 101 10.78 -9.63 5.59
CA ARG A 101 12.08 -9.62 6.28
C ARG A 101 12.84 -10.94 6.18
N ASP A 102 12.14 -12.01 5.81
CA ASP A 102 12.67 -13.37 5.69
C ASP A 102 12.73 -13.80 4.23
N ASP A 103 13.53 -14.85 3.97
CA ASP A 103 13.60 -15.48 2.67
C ASP A 103 12.22 -15.99 2.24
N CYS A 104 11.75 -15.55 1.09
CA CYS A 104 10.47 -15.96 0.54
C CYS A 104 10.43 -15.83 -0.97
N ASP A 105 9.47 -16.52 -1.58
CA ASP A 105 9.17 -16.37 -3.00
C ASP A 105 7.92 -15.50 -3.15
N PHE A 106 7.90 -14.66 -4.17
CA PHE A 106 6.80 -13.73 -4.43
C PHE A 106 6.60 -13.49 -5.91
N VAL A 107 5.40 -13.02 -6.26
CA VAL A 107 5.04 -12.57 -7.60
C VAL A 107 4.87 -11.06 -7.57
N LEU A 108 5.56 -10.37 -8.46
CA LEU A 108 5.37 -8.96 -8.70
C LEU A 108 4.47 -8.77 -9.92
N TYR A 109 3.42 -7.98 -9.76
CA TYR A 109 2.49 -7.62 -10.81
C TYR A 109 2.70 -6.18 -11.25
N LYS A 110 2.71 -5.96 -12.56
CA LYS A 110 2.50 -4.65 -13.18
C LYS A 110 1.03 -4.56 -13.56
N ILE A 111 0.33 -3.55 -13.04
CA ILE A 111 -1.13 -3.43 -13.13
C ILE A 111 -1.48 -2.11 -13.82
N LEU A 112 -2.46 -2.17 -14.72
CA LEU A 112 -3.15 -1.01 -15.27
C LEU A 112 -4.44 -0.79 -14.46
N LEU A 113 -4.58 0.38 -13.87
CA LEU A 113 -5.82 0.85 -13.27
C LEU A 113 -6.71 1.40 -14.39
N GLU A 114 -7.75 0.66 -14.75
CA GLU A 114 -8.63 1.01 -15.88
C GLU A 114 -9.59 2.14 -15.49
N LYS A 115 -10.21 2.00 -14.32
CA LYS A 115 -11.11 2.99 -13.73
C LYS A 115 -11.23 2.76 -12.23
N GLY A 116 -11.16 3.82 -11.43
CA GLY A 116 -11.46 3.71 -10.01
C GLY A 116 -10.97 4.91 -9.21
N LYS A 117 -10.88 4.70 -7.90
CA LYS A 117 -10.39 5.68 -6.93
C LYS A 117 -9.06 5.23 -6.37
N LEU A 118 -8.12 6.16 -6.23
CA LEU A 118 -6.78 5.92 -5.70
C LEU A 118 -6.37 7.03 -4.75
N ILE A 119 -5.84 6.66 -3.59
CA ILE A 119 -5.21 7.58 -2.64
C ILE A 119 -3.84 7.06 -2.24
N TRP A 120 -2.86 7.96 -2.09
CA TRP A 120 -1.52 7.66 -1.59
C TRP A 120 -1.36 8.13 -0.14
N LEU A 121 -0.85 7.25 0.71
CA LEU A 121 -0.76 7.40 2.16
C LEU A 121 0.59 6.87 2.65
N ASP A 122 1.03 7.26 3.83
CA ASP A 122 2.32 6.81 4.37
C ASP A 122 2.07 5.69 5.38
N THR A 123 2.45 4.46 5.04
CA THR A 123 2.11 3.28 5.87
C THR A 123 2.80 3.30 7.24
N GLU A 124 3.85 4.11 7.40
CA GLU A 124 4.51 4.26 8.71
C GLU A 124 3.56 4.85 9.77
N TRP A 125 2.54 5.62 9.38
CA TRP A 125 1.51 6.07 10.32
C TRP A 125 0.59 4.94 10.77
N TYR A 126 0.21 4.04 9.87
CA TYR A 126 -0.54 2.83 10.23
C TYR A 126 0.27 1.95 11.19
N GLU A 127 1.55 1.75 10.90
CA GLU A 127 2.42 0.94 11.74
C GLU A 127 2.67 1.60 13.11
N GLY A 128 2.81 2.93 13.15
CA GLY A 128 2.86 3.68 14.41
C GLY A 128 1.59 3.54 15.25
N ALA A 129 0.41 3.53 14.63
CA ALA A 129 -0.85 3.24 15.34
C ALA A 129 -0.89 1.81 15.89
N ALA A 130 -0.46 0.82 15.08
CA ALA A 130 -0.40 -0.57 15.49
C ALA A 130 0.60 -0.81 16.64
N GLU A 131 1.78 -0.18 16.60
CA GLU A 131 2.80 -0.28 17.65
C GLU A 131 2.31 0.27 18.99
N LEU A 132 1.59 1.40 18.99
CA LEU A 132 0.99 2.00 20.19
C LEU A 132 -0.10 1.15 20.84
N LEU A 133 -0.68 0.21 20.08
CA LEU A 133 -1.68 -0.73 20.55
C LEU A 133 -1.07 -2.08 20.97
N ALA A 134 0.21 -2.31 20.69
CA ALA A 134 0.88 -3.57 21.00
C ALA A 134 1.07 -3.75 22.51
N PRO A 135 0.85 -4.96 23.06
CA PRO A 135 0.82 -5.21 24.50
C PRO A 135 2.13 -4.90 25.22
N ASP A 136 3.27 -5.01 24.53
CA ASP A 136 4.59 -4.79 25.13
C ASP A 136 5.11 -3.36 24.96
N ASN A 137 4.29 -2.43 24.43
CA ASN A 137 4.61 -1.01 24.22
C ASN A 137 6.11 -0.78 24.00
N ILE A 138 6.65 -1.41 22.95
CA ILE A 138 8.06 -1.19 22.61
C ILE A 138 8.15 0.27 22.20
N VAL A 139 8.67 1.09 23.13
CA VAL A 139 8.83 2.54 23.04
C VAL A 139 9.74 2.88 21.86
N LEU A 140 9.18 2.89 20.64
CA LEU A 140 9.86 3.30 19.42
C LEU A 140 9.11 4.42 18.68
N THR A 141 7.83 4.65 19.01
CA THR A 141 7.07 5.78 18.47
C THR A 141 7.47 7.06 19.21
N HIS A 142 8.43 7.77 18.61
CA HIS A 142 8.97 9.06 19.02
C HIS A 142 7.86 10.09 19.33
N ASN A 143 7.38 10.16 20.59
CA ASN A 143 6.41 11.15 21.07
C ASN A 143 5.09 11.27 20.28
N LYS A 144 4.68 10.21 19.56
CA LYS A 144 3.45 10.21 18.76
C LYS A 144 2.29 9.61 19.53
N THR A 145 1.09 10.14 19.31
CA THR A 145 -0.14 9.60 19.92
C THR A 145 -0.95 8.78 18.92
N LEU A 146 -1.81 7.89 19.42
CA LEU A 146 -2.68 7.09 18.55
C LEU A 146 -3.61 7.95 17.68
N PRO A 147 -4.28 9.00 18.21
CA PRO A 147 -5.07 9.92 17.39
C PRO A 147 -4.24 10.65 16.32
N GLU A 148 -3.02 11.06 16.66
CA GLU A 148 -2.10 11.69 15.69
C GLU A 148 -1.76 10.73 14.55
N CYS A 149 -1.43 9.46 14.85
CA CYS A 149 -1.13 8.47 13.81
C CYS A 149 -2.32 8.25 12.87
N ILE A 150 -3.54 8.09 13.41
CA ILE A 150 -4.74 7.86 12.61
C ILE A 150 -5.06 9.08 11.74
N SER A 151 -5.03 10.28 12.31
CA SER A 151 -5.33 11.51 11.59
C SER A 151 -4.28 11.80 10.50
N ASN A 152 -2.99 11.69 10.84
CA ASN A 152 -1.91 11.95 9.89
C ASN A 152 -1.86 10.93 8.75
N TYR A 153 -2.23 9.68 9.00
CA TYR A 153 -2.37 8.67 7.96
C TYR A 153 -3.34 9.16 6.89
N TRP A 154 -4.59 9.45 7.24
CA TRP A 154 -5.63 9.83 6.26
C TRP A 154 -5.41 11.21 5.63
N ASN A 155 -4.82 12.16 6.37
CA ASN A 155 -4.44 13.47 5.84
C ASN A 155 -3.18 13.43 4.95
N GLY A 156 -2.57 12.26 4.75
CA GLY A 156 -1.40 12.11 3.87
C GLY A 156 -0.17 12.87 4.34
N VAL A 157 -0.05 13.10 5.65
CA VAL A 157 1.11 13.77 6.24
C VAL A 157 2.33 12.86 6.06
N PRO A 158 3.49 13.34 5.62
CA PRO A 158 4.70 12.52 5.59
C PRO A 158 5.11 12.08 7.01
N TYR A 159 5.40 10.80 7.23
CA TYR A 159 5.84 10.33 8.54
C TYR A 159 7.24 10.87 8.90
N ARG A 160 8.11 11.05 7.89
CA ARG A 160 9.48 11.55 8.03
C ARG A 160 9.59 12.99 7.53
N LYS A 161 10.36 13.83 8.22
CA LYS A 161 10.51 15.26 7.89
C LYS A 161 11.25 15.52 6.56
N ASN A 162 12.08 14.59 6.08
CA ASN A 162 12.92 14.75 4.90
C ASN A 162 12.41 13.99 3.66
N GLY A 163 11.13 13.63 3.63
CA GLY A 163 10.52 12.90 2.51
C GLY A 163 9.42 11.98 2.98
N TYR A 164 8.73 11.37 2.03
CA TYR A 164 7.73 10.37 2.36
C TYR A 164 8.40 9.07 2.81
N GLY A 165 7.80 8.43 3.82
CA GLY A 165 8.20 7.12 4.30
C GLY A 165 7.85 6.01 3.32
N LEU A 166 7.29 4.93 3.84
CA LEU A 166 6.88 3.79 3.04
C LEU A 166 5.50 4.07 2.40
N ILE A 167 5.52 4.69 1.22
CA ILE A 167 4.29 5.13 0.53
C ILE A 167 3.42 3.95 0.13
N GLU A 168 2.13 4.03 0.44
CA GLU A 168 1.11 3.09 0.04
C GLU A 168 -0.06 3.68 -0.74
N GLY A 169 -0.46 2.98 -1.81
CA GLY A 169 -1.67 3.29 -2.56
C GLY A 169 -2.80 2.39 -2.16
N LEU A 170 -3.97 2.96 -1.86
CA LEU A 170 -5.22 2.22 -1.72
C LEU A 170 -6.05 2.47 -2.97
N PHE A 171 -6.29 1.43 -3.75
CA PHE A 171 -7.09 1.49 -4.97
C PHE A 171 -8.40 0.70 -4.84
N TYR A 172 -9.50 1.29 -5.29
CA TYR A 172 -10.79 0.62 -5.43
C TYR A 172 -11.37 0.88 -6.83
N GLY A 173 -11.67 -0.19 -7.56
CA GLY A 173 -12.19 -0.12 -8.93
C GLY A 173 -11.79 -1.32 -9.80
N THR A 174 -11.73 -1.10 -11.11
CA THR A 174 -11.38 -2.11 -12.12
C THR A 174 -9.91 -1.98 -12.52
N ALA A 175 -9.21 -3.11 -12.56
CA ALA A 175 -7.81 -3.15 -12.98
C ALA A 175 -7.50 -4.38 -13.83
N LYS A 176 -6.39 -4.31 -14.56
CA LYS A 176 -5.89 -5.36 -15.44
C LYS A 176 -4.41 -5.62 -15.18
N ILE A 177 -4.02 -6.88 -15.04
CA ILE A 177 -2.60 -7.27 -14.97
C ILE A 177 -1.99 -7.20 -16.36
N LEU A 178 -0.96 -6.38 -16.49
CA LEU A 178 -0.16 -6.24 -17.72
C LEU A 178 0.96 -7.27 -17.79
N SER A 179 1.61 -7.55 -16.65
CA SER A 179 2.64 -8.57 -16.55
C SER A 179 2.75 -9.08 -15.12
N LYS A 180 3.24 -10.31 -14.97
CA LYS A 180 3.64 -10.88 -13.69
C LYS A 180 5.00 -11.54 -13.82
N ASP A 181 5.86 -11.32 -12.83
CA ASP A 181 7.21 -11.88 -12.78
C ASP A 181 7.43 -12.53 -11.41
N LYS A 182 8.08 -13.70 -11.38
CA LYS A 182 8.43 -14.39 -10.14
C LYS A 182 9.78 -13.88 -9.63
N TYR A 183 9.86 -13.71 -8.32
CA TYR A 183 11.06 -13.29 -7.62
C TYR A 183 11.23 -14.05 -6.32
N GLN A 184 12.43 -13.96 -5.78
CA GLN A 184 12.81 -14.50 -4.50
C GLN A 184 13.54 -13.43 -3.69
N ILE A 185 13.29 -13.40 -2.38
CA ILE A 185 14.20 -12.78 -1.42
C ILE A 185 15.11 -13.88 -0.90
N ARG A 186 16.41 -13.70 -1.06
CA ARG A 186 17.45 -14.53 -0.43
C ARG A 186 18.52 -13.62 0.15
N ASN A 187 18.84 -13.80 1.43
CA ASN A 187 19.86 -12.99 2.11
C ASN A 187 19.64 -11.48 1.91
N ARG A 188 18.37 -11.03 2.05
CA ARG A 188 17.92 -9.64 1.84
C ARG A 188 18.14 -9.09 0.42
N LYS A 189 18.38 -9.93 -0.58
CA LYS A 189 18.47 -9.52 -1.99
C LYS A 189 17.26 -9.99 -2.76
N ILE A 190 16.70 -9.12 -3.59
CA ILE A 190 15.64 -9.48 -4.54
C ILE A 190 16.28 -10.07 -5.79
N ILE A 191 15.91 -11.29 -6.13
CA ILE A 191 16.44 -12.08 -7.25
C ILE A 191 15.28 -12.43 -8.16
N LYS A 192 15.42 -12.20 -9.47
CA LYS A 192 14.44 -12.67 -10.45
C LYS A 192 14.58 -14.18 -10.61
N ALA A 193 13.46 -14.90 -10.44
CA ALA A 193 13.39 -16.36 -10.56
C ALA A 193 13.23 -16.80 -12.02
#